data_AF-A0A015IKG2-F1
#
_entry.id   AF-A0A015IKG2-F1
#
_cell.length_a   1.000
_cell.length_b   1.000
_cell.length_c   1.000
_cell.angle_alpha   90.00
_cell.angle_beta   90.00
_cell.angle_gamma   90.00
#
_symmetry.space_group_name_H-M   'P 1'
#
loop_
_entity.id
_entity.type
_entity.pdbx_description
1 polymer ?
#
loop_
_entity_poly.entity_id
_entity_poly.type
_entity_poly.pdbx_seq_one_letter_code
_entity_poly.pdbx_strand_id
1 'polypeptide(L)' 'MAPEIFQGQKYTEASDIYSFGMIMWEFMTGRRPFWDEIHDIELIIKICDGLRPPIVTNAPEGYIELMKECSSKKTNN' A
#
# COMPACT_ATOMS: atom_id res chain seq x y z
N MET A 1 1.07 -0.70 -6.73
CA MET A 1 -0.21 -0.62 -7.44
C MET A 1 -1.31 -1.10 -6.51
N ALA A 2 -2.51 -0.54 -6.65
CA ALA A 2 -3.63 -0.87 -5.78
C ALA A 2 -4.18 -2.29 -6.05
N PRO A 3 -4.66 -3.01 -5.03
CA PRO A 3 -5.14 -4.39 -5.17
C PRO A 3 -6.21 -4.59 -6.24
N GLU A 4 -7.17 -3.66 -6.34
CA GLU A 4 -8.27 -3.73 -7.30
C GLU A 4 -7.78 -3.65 -8.75
N ILE A 5 -6.67 -2.95 -9.02
CA ILE A 5 -6.07 -2.89 -10.36
C ILE A 5 -5.44 -4.23 -10.73
N PHE A 6 -4.76 -4.89 -9.78
CA PHE A 6 -4.23 -6.24 -9.99
C PHE A 6 -5.34 -7.26 -10.25
N GLN A 7 -6.53 -7.04 -9.68
CA GLN A 7 -7.72 -7.86 -9.91
C GLN A 7 -8.46 -7.53 -11.21
N GLY A 8 -7.93 -6.62 -12.04
CA GLY A 8 -8.55 -6.23 -13.31
C GLY A 8 -9.77 -5.32 -13.17
N GLN A 9 -9.99 -4.73 -11.99
CA GLN A 9 -11.04 -3.74 -11.79
C GLN A 9 -10.64 -2.39 -12.41
N LYS A 10 -11.62 -1.51 -12.57
CA LYS A 10 -11.39 -0.17 -13.14
C LYS A 10 -10.56 0.68 -12.18
N TYR A 11 -9.70 1.51 -12.76
CA TYR A 11 -9.02 2.56 -12.04
C TYR A 11 -10.00 3.56 -11.44
N THR A 12 -9.76 3.96 -10.20
CA THR A 12 -10.58 4.94 -9.48
C THR A 12 -9.71 5.86 -8.64
N GLU A 13 -10.31 6.91 -8.08
CA GLU A 13 -9.65 7.76 -7.08
C GLU A 13 -9.13 6.95 -5.86
N ALA A 14 -9.78 5.84 -5.50
CA ALA A 14 -9.27 4.97 -4.44
C ALA A 14 -7.90 4.36 -4.80
N SER A 15 -7.65 4.12 -6.09
CA SER A 15 -6.38 3.61 -6.59
C SER A 15 -5.26 4.67 -6.49
N ASP A 16 -5.58 5.95 -6.71
CA ASP A 16 -4.68 7.08 -6.46
C ASP A 16 -4.33 7.18 -4.97
N ILE A 17 -5.35 7.15 -4.10
CA ILE A 17 -5.18 7.24 -2.64
C ILE A 17 -4.31 6.09 -2.12
N TYR A 18 -4.53 4.87 -2.61
CA TYR A 18 -3.69 3.73 -2.27
C TYR A 18 -2.24 3.95 -2.68
N SER A 19 -2.03 4.41 -3.91
CA SER A 19 -0.68 4.67 -4.44
C SER A 19 0.01 5.79 -3.66
N PHE A 20 -0.73 6.80 -3.21
CA PHE A 20 -0.23 7.83 -2.32
C PHE A 20 0.21 7.27 -0.96
N GLY A 21 -0.55 6.34 -0.38
CA GLY A 21 -0.14 5.62 0.85
C GLY A 21 1.17 4.84 0.68
N MET A 22 1.38 4.21 -0.48
CA MET A 22 2.65 3.54 -0.82
C MET A 22 3.81 4.53 -0.99
N ILE A 23 3.57 5.70 -1.59
CA ILE A 23 4.57 6.77 -1.72
C ILE A 23 4.95 7.32 -0.34
N MET A 24 3.98 7.52 0.55
CA MET A 24 4.25 7.92 1.94
C MET A 24 5.15 6.90 2.66
N TRP A 25 4.86 5.60 2.48
CA TRP A 25 5.68 4.54 3.04
C TRP A 25 7.12 4.55 2.48
N GLU A 26 7.28 4.79 1.17
CA GLU A 26 8.58 4.88 0.51
C GLU A 26 9.40 6.08 1.02
N PHE A 27 8.79 7.27 1.14
CA PHE A 27 9.45 8.45 1.69
C PHE A 27 9.96 8.23 3.11
N MET A 28 9.17 7.53 3.91
CA MET A 28 9.48 7.27 5.31
C MET A 28 10.64 6.28 5.49
N THR A 29 10.71 5.26 4.62
CA THR A 29 11.70 4.18 4.76
C THR A 29 12.93 4.37 3.87
N GLY A 30 12.83 5.23 2.85
CA GLY A 30 13.82 5.36 1.78
C GLY A 30 13.96 4.09 0.94
N ARG A 31 12.94 3.22 0.95
CA ARG A 31 12.96 1.91 0.28
C ARG A 31 11.70 1.74 -0.56
N ARG A 32 11.81 0.93 -1.60
CA ARG A 32 10.64 0.48 -2.36
C ARG A 32 9.73 -0.39 -1.47
N PRO A 33 8.40 -0.25 -1.54
CA PRO A 33 7.47 -1.17 -0.87
C PRO A 33 7.81 -2.63 -1.21
N PHE A 34 7.92 -3.49 -0.19
CA PHE A 34 8.31 -4.90 -0.33
C PHE A 34 9.72 -5.11 -0.94
N TRP A 35 10.67 -4.22 -0.63
CA TRP A 35 12.07 -4.30 -1.15
C TRP A 35 12.78 -5.64 -0.89
N ASP A 36 12.32 -6.41 0.09
CA ASP A 36 12.84 -7.71 0.51
C ASP A 36 12.10 -8.92 -0.09
N GLU A 37 11.06 -8.69 -0.89
CA GLU A 37 10.28 -9.74 -1.55
C GLU A 37 10.54 -9.76 -3.07
N ILE A 38 10.39 -10.93 -3.68
CA ILE A 38 10.37 -11.07 -5.13
C ILE A 38 9.09 -10.44 -5.68
N HIS A 39 9.22 -9.60 -6.69
CA HIS A 39 8.08 -8.86 -7.27
C HIS A 39 7.40 -9.69 -8.37
N ASP A 40 6.75 -10.77 -7.97
CA ASP A 40 6.06 -11.72 -8.85
C ASP A 40 4.55 -11.83 -8.54
N ILE A 41 3.90 -12.83 -9.16
CA ILE A 41 2.46 -13.09 -9.00
C ILE A 41 2.13 -13.48 -7.56
N GLU A 42 3.03 -14.15 -6.83
CA GLU A 42 2.76 -14.53 -5.44
C GLU A 42 2.69 -13.29 -4.55
N LEU A 43 3.59 -12.32 -4.73
CA LEU A 43 3.51 -11.05 -4.01
C LEU A 43 2.22 -10.29 -4.35
N ILE A 44 1.79 -10.30 -5.62
CA ILE A 44 0.52 -9.68 -6.03
C ILE A 44 -0.66 -10.34 -5.30
N ILE A 45 -0.70 -11.66 -5.21
CA ILE A 45 -1.74 -12.40 -4.47
C ILE A 45 -1.74 -11.98 -3.00
N LYS A 46 -0.57 -11.96 -2.33
CA LYS A 46 -0.47 -11.54 -0.93
C LYS A 46 -0.99 -10.10 -0.73
N ILE A 47 -0.66 -9.17 -1.62
CA ILE A 47 -1.16 -7.77 -1.57
C ILE A 47 -2.68 -7.73 -1.74
N CYS A 48 -3.20 -8.51 -2.68
CA CYS A 48 -4.63 -8.72 -2.90
C CYS A 48 -5.33 -9.34 -1.69
N ASP A 49 -4.64 -10.14 -0.88
CA ASP A 49 -5.18 -10.73 0.36
C ASP A 49 -5.04 -9.81 1.58
N GLY A 50 -4.38 -8.66 1.43
CA GLY A 50 -4.27 -7.64 2.47
C GLY A 50 -2.87 -7.45 3.05
N LEU A 51 -1.85 -8.12 2.50
CA LEU A 51 -0.46 -7.85 2.87
C LEU A 51 -0.14 -6.37 2.68
N ARG A 52 0.53 -5.78 3.66
CA ARG A 52 1.04 -4.40 3.61
C ARG A 52 2.52 -4.38 3.97
N PRO A 53 3.29 -3.40 3.47
CA PRO A 53 4.69 -3.26 3.81
C PRO A 53 4.89 -3.09 5.33
N PRO A 54 5.96 -3.64 5.92
CA PRO A 54 6.22 -3.51 7.34
C PRO A 54 6.45 -2.05 7.73
N ILE A 55 5.89 -1.62 8.85
CA ILE A 55 6.06 -0.25 9.36
C ILE A 55 7.16 -0.28 10.42
N VAL A 56 8.37 0.13 10.04
CA VAL A 56 9.52 0.27 10.94
C VAL A 56 10.08 1.68 10.75
N THR A 57 9.70 2.59 11.63
CA THR A 57 9.93 4.03 11.45
C THR A 57 9.80 4.78 12.77
N ASN A 58 10.45 5.94 12.84
CA ASN A 58 10.27 6.93 13.91
C ASN A 58 9.42 8.13 13.42
N ALA A 59 8.65 7.96 12.34
CA ALA A 59 7.76 8.99 11.83
C ALA A 59 6.69 9.40 12.86
N PRO A 60 6.19 10.65 12.82
CA PRO A 60 5.10 11.08 13.69
C PRO A 60 3.87 10.19 13.56
N GLU A 61 3.16 9.95 14.66
CA GLU A 61 2.00 9.06 14.73
C GLU A 61 0.93 9.41 13.68
N GLY A 62 0.56 10.69 13.57
CA GLY A 62 -0.43 11.13 12.57
C GLY A 62 -0.02 10.88 11.11
N TYR A 63 1.28 10.82 10.81
CA TYR A 63 1.75 10.42 9.48
C TYR A 63 1.52 8.93 9.24
N ILE A 64 1.83 8.10 10.26
CA ILE A 64 1.64 6.65 10.21
C ILE A 64 0.15 6.30 10.07
N GLU A 65 -0.71 6.98 10.83
CA GLU A 65 -2.17 6.82 10.75
C GLU A 65 -2.68 7.16 9.35
N LEU A 66 -2.35 8.35 8.84
CA LEU A 66 -2.76 8.76 7.49
C LEU A 66 -2.28 7.80 6.41
N MET A 67 -1.01 7.37 6.46
CA MET A 67 -0.46 6.39 5.52
C MET A 67 -1.22 5.05 5.55
N LYS A 68 -1.58 4.57 6.75
CA LYS A 68 -2.36 3.34 6.93
C LYS A 68 -3.78 3.50 6.37
N GLU A 69 -4.42 4.63 6.60
CA GLU A 69 -5.73 4.95 6.05
C GLU A 69 -5.70 4.98 4.51
N CYS A 70 -4.71 5.66 3.92
CA CYS A 70 -4.52 5.70 2.47
C CYS A 70 -4.30 4.31 1.86
N SER A 71 -3.55 3.43 2.55
CA SER A 71 -3.24 2.07 2.07
C SER A 71 -4.29 1.03 2.44
N SER A 72 -5.36 1.42 3.15
CA SER A 72 -6.43 0.51 3.55
C SER A 72 -7.26 0.10 2.34
N LYS A 73 -7.75 -1.15 2.34
CA LYS A 73 -8.89 -1.47 1.46
C LYS A 73 -10.08 -0.72 2.05
N LYS A 74 -10.51 0.38 1.44
CA LYS A 74 -11.76 1.03 1.85
C LYS A 74 -12.90 0.04 1.68
N THR A 75 -13.34 -0.59 2.77
CA THR A 75 -14.68 -1.17 2.86
C THR A 75 -15.64 0.00 3.03
N ASN A 76 -16.08 0.59 1.93
CA ASN A 76 -17.22 1.49 1.98
C ASN A 76 -18.43 0.62 2.36
N ASN A 77 -18.87 0.75 3.61
CA ASN A 77 -20.20 0.30 4.05
C ASN A 77 -21.23 1.36 3.64
#